data_AF-A0A8B6XYU7-F1
#
_entry.id   AF-A0A8B6XYU7-F1
#
_cell.length_a   1.000
_cell.length_b   1.000
_cell.length_c   1.000
_cell.angle_alpha   90.00
_cell.angle_beta   90.00
_cell.angle_gamma   90.00
#
_symmetry.space_group_name_H-M   'P 1'
#
loop_
_entity.id
_entity.type
_entity.pdbx_description
1 polymer ?
#
loop_
_entity_poly.entity_id
_entity_poly.type
_entity_poly.pdbx_seq_one_letter_code
_entity_poly.pdbx_strand_id
1 'polypeptide(L)'
;MPHPTSIHAELDLWETFWNNQSVIPSTITETLKSIDMRGFPNIREGFLIMGTIPITTCECERSISVIRRLKTYMRSRMTESRFNSLALMSIHQEIIPDVERVLNIFSVLGERRLELVFT
;
A
#
# COMPACT_ATOMS: atom_id res chain seq x y z
N MET A 1 -4.65 -5.97 -25.30
CA MET A 1 -3.58 -5.69 -24.31
C MET A 1 -3.41 -4.18 -24.24
N PRO A 2 -3.18 -3.59 -23.06
CA PRO A 2 -2.93 -2.15 -22.94
C PRO A 2 -1.71 -1.78 -23.80
N HIS A 3 -1.88 -0.84 -24.73
CA HIS A 3 -0.83 -0.34 -25.59
C HIS A 3 -0.63 1.16 -25.34
N PRO A 4 0.60 1.62 -25.11
CA PRO A 4 0.86 3.03 -24.79
C PRO A 4 0.56 3.99 -25.95
N THR A 5 0.52 3.48 -27.19
CA THR A 5 0.15 4.24 -28.39
C THR A 5 -1.36 4.40 -28.59
N SER A 6 -2.20 3.58 -27.95
CA SER A 6 -3.66 3.69 -28.05
C SER A 6 -4.29 4.58 -26.98
N ILE A 7 -3.50 5.09 -26.03
CA ILE A 7 -4.02 5.86 -24.89
C ILE A 7 -4.71 7.16 -25.33
N HIS A 8 -4.19 7.84 -26.35
CA HIS A 8 -4.79 9.09 -26.85
C HIS A 8 -6.16 8.82 -27.47
N ALA A 9 -6.27 7.80 -28.32
CA ALA A 9 -7.55 7.42 -28.92
C ALA A 9 -8.55 6.91 -27.87
N GLU A 10 -8.08 6.17 -26.86
CA GLU A 10 -8.92 5.75 -25.72
C GLU A 10 -9.39 6.95 -24.89
N LEU A 11 -8.56 7.98 -24.70
CA LEU A 11 -8.92 9.21 -24.00
C LEU A 11 -9.94 10.04 -24.78
N ASP A 12 -9.79 10.16 -26.10
CA ASP A 12 -10.77 10.86 -26.95
C ASP A 12 -12.13 10.13 -26.93
N LEU A 13 -12.11 8.80 -26.98
CA LEU A 13 -13.31 7.97 -26.84
C LEU A 13 -13.93 8.08 -25.45
N TRP A 14 -13.10 8.22 -24.41
CA TRP A 14 -13.54 8.41 -23.04
C TRP A 14 -14.19 9.78 -22.83
N GLU A 15 -13.59 10.84 -23.36
CA GLU A 15 -14.13 12.19 -23.30
C GLU A 15 -15.46 12.29 -24.06
N THR A 16 -15.55 11.71 -25.25
CA THR A 16 -16.81 11.65 -26.02
C THR A 16 -17.88 10.80 -25.32
N PHE A 17 -17.50 9.72 -24.63
CA PHE A 17 -18.41 8.91 -23.82
C PHE A 17 -19.01 9.74 -22.67
N TRP A 18 -18.18 10.47 -21.92
CA TRP A 18 -18.65 11.30 -20.81
C TRP A 18 -19.42 12.55 -21.25
N ASN A 19 -19.06 13.16 -22.37
CA ASN A 19 -19.81 14.29 -22.94
C ASN A 19 -21.23 13.89 -23.37
N ASN A 20 -21.45 12.61 -23.72
CA ASN A 20 -22.78 12.07 -24.03
C ASN A 20 -23.55 11.62 -22.78
N GLN A 21 -22.90 11.54 -21.61
CA GLN A 21 -23.50 11.11 -20.36
C GLN A 21 -23.92 12.33 -19.52
N SER A 22 -25.19 12.41 -19.10
CA SER A 22 -25.72 13.54 -18.31
C SER A 22 -25.34 13.49 -16.82
N VAL A 23 -24.84 12.36 -16.33
CA VAL A 23 -24.50 12.15 -14.91
C VAL A 23 -23.06 11.67 -14.81
N ILE A 24 -22.17 12.58 -14.43
CA ILE A 24 -20.76 12.31 -14.17
C ILE A 24 -20.63 11.88 -12.69
N PRO A 25 -20.21 10.65 -12.38
CA PRO A 25 -20.04 10.19 -11.01
C PRO A 25 -18.90 10.95 -10.35
N SER A 26 -19.11 11.37 -9.10
CA SER A 26 -18.12 12.11 -8.31
C SER A 26 -17.05 11.20 -7.69
N THR A 27 -17.26 9.88 -7.75
CA THR A 27 -16.39 8.90 -7.09
C THR A 27 -15.92 7.83 -8.06
N ILE A 28 -14.63 7.50 -7.99
CA ILE A 28 -13.98 6.47 -8.80
C ILE A 28 -14.70 5.11 -8.66
N THR A 29 -15.21 4.77 -7.48
CA THR A 29 -15.95 3.51 -7.28
C THR A 29 -17.27 3.45 -8.04
N GLU A 30 -17.89 4.59 -8.32
CA GLU A 30 -19.12 4.67 -9.09
C GLU A 30 -18.83 4.62 -10.60
N THR A 31 -17.76 5.30 -11.05
CA THR A 31 -17.29 5.20 -12.45
C THR A 31 -16.85 3.77 -12.80
N LEU A 32 -16.20 3.07 -11.87
CA LEU A 32 -15.81 1.66 -12.01
C LEU A 32 -17.01 0.70 -12.10
N LYS A 33 -18.15 1.06 -11.49
CA LYS A 33 -19.38 0.25 -11.51
C LYS A 33 -20.26 0.53 -12.73
N SER A 34 -20.25 1.75 -13.24
CA SER A 34 -21.12 2.16 -14.34
C SER A 34 -20.57 1.85 -15.72
N ILE A 35 -19.27 1.53 -15.84
CA ILE A 35 -18.60 1.34 -17.13
C ILE A 35 -18.04 -0.08 -17.26
N ASP A 36 -18.29 -0.74 -18.40
CA ASP A 36 -17.60 -1.97 -18.76
C ASP A 36 -16.17 -1.63 -19.23
N MET A 37 -15.25 -1.64 -18.27
CA MET A 37 -13.84 -1.29 -18.44
C MET A 37 -13.06 -2.23 -19.38
N ARG A 38 -13.73 -3.26 -19.94
CA ARG A 38 -13.17 -4.11 -21.01
C ARG A 38 -12.90 -3.33 -22.30
N GLY A 39 -13.61 -2.22 -22.55
CA GLY A 39 -13.39 -1.35 -23.70
C GLY A 39 -12.20 -0.39 -23.58
N PHE A 40 -11.74 -0.11 -22.36
CA PHE A 40 -10.70 0.90 -22.07
C PHE A 40 -9.57 0.30 -21.20
N PRO A 41 -8.72 -0.58 -21.77
CA PRO A 41 -7.72 -1.31 -21.01
C PRO A 41 -6.67 -0.40 -20.35
N ASN A 42 -6.26 0.72 -20.98
CA ASN A 42 -5.26 1.61 -20.38
C ASN A 42 -5.85 2.42 -19.22
N ILE A 43 -7.08 2.92 -19.39
CA ILE A 43 -7.81 3.67 -18.36
C ILE A 43 -8.11 2.76 -17.15
N ARG A 44 -8.48 1.50 -17.41
CA ARG A 44 -8.66 0.47 -16.38
C ARG A 44 -7.40 0.28 -15.54
N GLU A 45 -6.25 0.09 -16.16
CA GLU A 45 -4.98 -0.08 -15.44
C GLU A 45 -4.62 1.19 -14.65
N GLY A 46 -4.89 2.38 -15.19
CA GLY A 46 -4.74 3.64 -14.46
C GLY A 46 -5.59 3.69 -13.18
N PHE A 47 -6.87 3.31 -13.27
CA PHE A 47 -7.74 3.22 -12.10
C PHE A 47 -7.33 2.11 -11.13
N LEU A 48 -6.79 0.99 -11.62
CA LEU A 48 -6.30 -0.11 -10.79
C LEU A 48 -5.05 0.32 -10.01
N ILE A 49 -4.11 1.02 -10.64
CA ILE A 49 -2.95 1.63 -9.98
C ILE A 49 -3.42 2.64 -8.93
N MET A 50 -4.39 3.47 -9.29
CA MET A 50 -5.00 4.46 -8.40
C MET A 50 -5.73 3.83 -7.20
N GLY A 51 -6.28 2.62 -7.35
CA GLY A 51 -6.92 1.86 -6.27
C GLY A 51 -5.96 1.01 -5.43
N THR A 52 -4.85 0.55 -6.00
CA THR A 52 -3.82 -0.23 -5.30
C THR A 52 -2.86 0.65 -4.51
N ILE A 53 -2.57 1.86 -5.00
CA ILE A 53 -2.00 2.92 -4.17
C ILE A 53 -3.14 3.43 -3.28
N PRO A 54 -3.03 3.40 -1.93
CA PRO A 54 -4.12 3.86 -1.08
C PRO A 54 -4.37 5.35 -1.32
N ILE A 55 -5.37 5.69 -2.12
CA ILE A 55 -5.84 7.07 -2.30
C ILE A 55 -6.47 7.60 -1.01
N THR A 56 -6.87 6.71 -0.10
CA THR A 56 -7.27 7.10 1.25
C THR A 56 -6.04 7.56 2.00
N THR A 57 -5.79 8.87 1.94
CA THR A 57 -4.76 9.58 2.70
C THR A 57 -4.70 9.10 4.14
N CYS A 58 -5.84 8.77 4.76
CA CYS A 58 -5.96 8.23 6.10
C CYS A 58 -5.11 6.97 6.38
N GLU A 59 -5.06 6.00 5.47
CA GLU A 59 -4.31 4.73 5.68
C GLU A 59 -2.80 4.95 5.54
N CYS A 60 -2.41 5.76 4.55
CA CYS A 60 -1.03 6.21 4.36
C CYS A 60 -0.57 7.07 5.55
N GLU A 61 -1.37 8.03 5.98
CA GLU A 61 -1.10 8.91 7.13
C GLU A 61 -0.99 8.10 8.43
N ARG A 62 -1.86 7.10 8.63
CA ARG A 62 -1.78 6.20 9.79
C ARG A 62 -0.48 5.41 9.78
N SER A 63 -0.13 4.81 8.64
CA SER A 63 1.11 4.03 8.48
C SER A 63 2.36 4.90 8.67
N ILE A 64 2.39 6.08 8.05
CA ILE A 64 3.48 7.05 8.18
C ILE A 64 3.56 7.59 9.62
N SER A 65 2.43 7.83 10.28
CA SER A 65 2.37 8.29 11.68
C SER A 65 2.92 7.22 12.63
N VAL A 66 2.56 5.95 12.43
CA VAL A 66 3.12 4.81 13.17
C VAL A 66 4.63 4.77 12.99
N ILE A 67 5.12 4.82 11.76
CA ILE A 67 6.56 4.82 11.45
C ILE A 67 7.27 6.02 12.09
N ARG A 68 6.69 7.23 12.04
CA ARG A 68 7.25 8.44 12.69
C ARG A 68 7.34 8.29 14.20
N ARG A 69 6.30 7.73 14.84
CA ARG A 69 6.31 7.43 16.28
C ARG A 69 7.39 6.41 16.63
N LEU A 70 7.50 5.34 15.83
CA LEU A 70 8.52 4.29 15.97
C LEU A 70 9.94 4.88 15.84
N LYS A 71 10.17 5.70 14.81
CA LYS A 71 11.44 6.42 14.60
C LYS A 71 11.77 7.36 15.76
N THR A 72 10.78 8.07 16.29
CA THR A 72 10.96 9.01 17.42
C THR A 72 11.27 8.27 18.72
N TYR A 73 10.54 7.21 19.02
CA TYR A 73 10.76 6.35 20.20
C TYR A 73 12.17 5.75 20.22
N MET A 74 12.70 5.40 19.04
CA MET A 74 14.00 4.73 18.91
C MET A 74 15.18 5.66 18.66
N ARG A 75 14.95 6.97 18.51
CA ARG A 75 15.99 7.97 18.20
C ARG A 75 17.10 8.06 19.25
N SER A 76 16.86 7.57 20.46
CA SER A 76 17.86 7.51 21.53
C SER A 76 18.61 6.17 21.62
N ARG A 77 18.30 5.16 20.77
CA ARG A 77 18.76 3.77 21.01
C ARG A 77 19.24 2.96 19.78
N MET A 78 19.44 3.45 18.54
CA MET A 78 19.46 2.52 17.39
C MET A 78 20.31 2.82 16.12
N THR A 79 20.87 1.74 15.54
CA THR A 79 21.42 1.52 14.18
C THR A 79 20.33 1.18 13.14
N GLU A 80 20.44 1.65 11.89
CA GLU A 80 19.41 1.53 10.83
C GLU A 80 18.79 0.13 10.62
N SER A 81 19.58 -0.95 10.78
CA SER A 81 19.12 -2.34 10.61
C SER A 81 17.90 -2.68 11.48
N ARG A 82 17.96 -2.32 12.77
CA ARG A 82 16.94 -2.69 13.75
C ARG A 82 15.66 -1.86 13.56
N PHE A 83 15.75 -0.67 12.94
CA PHE A 83 14.58 0.13 12.58
C PHE A 83 13.79 -0.55 11.47
N ASN A 84 14.49 -1.04 10.44
CA ASN A 84 13.87 -1.74 9.32
C ASN A 84 13.17 -3.02 9.80
N SER A 85 13.79 -3.79 10.68
CA SER A 85 13.18 -4.99 11.25
C SER A 85 11.89 -4.71 12.03
N LEU A 86 11.87 -3.69 12.89
CA LEU A 86 10.67 -3.34 13.63
C LEU A 86 9.59 -2.69 12.76
N ALA A 87 9.98 -1.94 11.74
CA ALA A 87 9.04 -1.42 10.75
C ALA A 87 8.34 -2.56 10.00
N LEU A 88 9.09 -3.58 9.57
CA LEU A 88 8.53 -4.79 8.93
C LEU A 88 7.55 -5.51 9.86
N MET A 89 7.90 -5.69 11.13
CA MET A 89 7.00 -6.29 12.12
C MET A 89 5.73 -5.46 12.36
N SER A 90 5.86 -4.13 12.34
CA SER A 90 4.73 -3.21 12.50
C SER A 90 3.83 -3.13 11.27
N ILE A 91 4.34 -3.45 10.08
CA ILE A 91 3.57 -3.53 8.83
C ILE A 91 2.87 -4.89 8.74
N HIS A 92 3.59 -5.97 9.07
CA HIS A 92 3.10 -7.35 9.01
C HIS A 92 2.57 -7.84 10.37
N GLN A 93 1.66 -7.08 11.00
CA GLN A 93 1.08 -7.45 12.31
C GLN A 93 0.24 -8.74 12.24
N GLU A 94 -0.17 -9.15 11.04
CA GLU A 94 -0.90 -10.41 10.81
C GLU A 94 -0.01 -11.65 11.03
N ILE A 95 1.31 -11.50 10.97
CA ILE A 95 2.26 -12.58 11.24
C ILE A 95 2.49 -12.61 12.74
N ILE A 96 1.75 -13.47 13.44
CA ILE A 96 1.92 -13.68 14.88
C ILE A 96 3.16 -14.56 15.10
N PRO A 97 4.22 -14.05 15.77
CA PRO A 97 5.37 -14.86 16.08
C PRO A 97 5.03 -15.92 17.13
N ASP A 98 5.57 -17.12 16.96
CA ASP A 98 5.50 -18.17 17.98
C ASP A 98 6.27 -17.72 19.25
N VAL A 99 5.51 -17.45 20.30
CA VAL A 99 6.02 -16.92 21.56
C VAL A 99 7.00 -17.90 22.22
N GLU A 100 6.74 -19.21 22.13
CA GLU A 100 7.58 -20.22 22.76
C GLU A 100 8.94 -20.32 22.07
N ARG A 101 8.94 -20.23 20.74
CA ARG A 101 10.18 -20.10 19.95
C ARG A 101 10.95 -18.82 20.29
N VAL A 102 10.27 -17.67 20.41
CA VAL A 102 10.93 -16.40 20.77
C VAL A 102 11.54 -16.47 22.17
N LEU A 103 10.83 -17.06 23.14
CA LEU A 103 11.32 -17.24 24.50
C LEU A 103 12.53 -18.19 24.55
N ASN A 104 12.52 -19.27 23.78
CA ASN A 104 13.66 -20.18 23.69
C ASN A 104 14.89 -19.51 23.04
N ILE A 105 14.69 -18.70 22.00
CA ILE A 105 15.79 -17.92 21.41
C ILE A 105 16.34 -16.93 22.45
N PHE A 106 15.46 -16.26 23.21
CA PHE A 106 15.87 -15.30 24.23
C PHE A 106 16.63 -15.97 25.39
N SER A 107 16.17 -17.13 25.83
CA SER A 107 16.82 -17.88 26.92
C SER A 107 18.19 -18.42 26.53
N VAL A 108 18.35 -18.85 25.26
CA VAL A 108 19.61 -19.36 24.72
C VAL A 108 20.63 -18.24 24.45
N LEU A 109 20.21 -17.09 23.92
CA LEU A 109 21.13 -15.97 23.69
C LEU A 109 21.59 -15.30 24.99
N GLY A 110 20.74 -15.27 26.03
CA GLY A 110 21.04 -14.58 27.30
C GLY A 110 21.20 -13.06 27.17
N GLU A 111 20.90 -12.50 26.00
CA GLU A 111 21.02 -11.08 25.74
C GLU A 111 19.78 -10.30 26.19
N ARG A 112 19.98 -9.07 26.67
CA ARG A 112 18.85 -8.16 26.97
C ARG A 112 18.06 -7.73 25.73
N ARG A 113 18.55 -8.01 24.52
CA ARG A 113 18.01 -7.48 23.25
C ARG A 113 18.11 -8.54 22.17
N LEU A 114 17.04 -8.69 21.38
CA LEU A 114 17.04 -9.53 20.18
C LEU A 114 17.25 -8.67 18.95
N GLU A 115 18.10 -9.14 18.04
CA GLU A 115 18.15 -8.65 16.67
C GLU A 115 17.19 -9.47 15.82
N LEU A 116 16.18 -8.80 15.27
CA LEU A 116 15.16 -9.43 14.46
C LEU A 116 15.63 -9.36 13.00
N VAL A 117 15.92 -10.50 12.40
CA VAL A 117 16.30 -10.58 10.98
C VAL A 117 15.13 -11.19 10.22
N PHE A 118 14.58 -10.43 9.27
CA PHE A 118 13.54 -10.90 8.35
C PHE A 118 14.23 -11.21 7.03
N THR A 119 14.46 -12.50 6.77
CA THR A 119 15.04 -13.05 5.52
C THR A 119 13.96 -13.52 4.57
#